data_AF-A0A1G4TP64-F1
#
_entry.id   AF-A0A1G4TP64-F1
#
_cell.length_a   1.000
_cell.length_b   1.000
_cell.length_c   1.000
_cell.angle_alpha   90.00
_cell.angle_beta   90.00
_cell.angle_gamma   90.00
#
_symmetry.space_group_name_H-M   'P 1'
#
loop_
_entity.id
_entity.type
_entity.pdbx_description
1 polymer ?
#
loop_
_entity_poly.entity_id
_entity_poly.type
_entity_poly.pdbx_seq_one_letter_code
_entity_poly.pdbx_strand_id
1 'polypeptide(L)'
;MAAAGLSNVAARFGDEHSSFLSARRVAEQLGVTLSELARLIGVARNTLAAKSSARKVDSALSNVVRILAMASEMAGDDNRAVIWFKHQPIPGWGGKTAFDLVGEGKSDRVLAYLEAVRSGVYA
;
A
#
# COMPACT_ATOMS: atom_id res chain seq x y z
N MET A 1 9.24 -1.72 -23.11
CA MET A 1 9.03 -0.41 -22.44
C MET A 1 8.11 -0.60 -21.23
N ALA A 2 8.61 -1.17 -20.12
CA ALA A 2 7.79 -1.51 -18.94
C ALA A 2 8.45 -1.11 -17.60
N ALA A 3 9.31 -0.08 -17.60
CA ALA A 3 10.03 0.38 -16.40
C ALA A 3 9.59 1.76 -15.90
N ALA A 4 8.66 2.44 -16.60
CA ALA A 4 8.28 3.82 -16.29
C ALA A 4 7.16 3.97 -15.23
N GLY A 5 6.43 2.88 -14.90
CA GLY A 5 5.34 2.92 -13.91
C GLY A 5 5.80 2.94 -12.46
N LEU A 6 6.92 2.24 -12.15
CA LEU A 6 7.44 2.15 -10.78
C LEU A 6 8.01 3.49 -10.27
N SER A 7 8.50 4.34 -11.17
CA SER A 7 9.16 5.61 -10.82
C SER A 7 8.21 6.73 -10.40
N ASN A 8 6.91 6.68 -10.74
CA ASN A 8 5.98 7.78 -10.41
C ASN A 8 5.29 7.58 -9.05
N VAL A 9 5.00 6.34 -8.65
CA VAL A 9 4.29 6.07 -7.39
C VAL A 9 5.22 6.03 -6.18
N ALA A 10 6.44 5.51 -6.30
CA ALA A 10 7.39 5.59 -5.19
C ALA A 10 7.79 7.05 -4.88
N ALA A 11 7.92 7.89 -5.92
CA ALA A 11 8.29 9.30 -5.79
C ALA A 11 7.27 10.13 -5.00
N ARG A 12 5.95 9.87 -5.16
CA ARG A 12 4.92 10.61 -4.41
C ARG A 12 4.84 10.21 -2.93
N PHE A 13 5.24 8.97 -2.60
CA PHE A 13 5.30 8.51 -1.22
C PHE A 13 6.67 8.70 -0.58
N GLY A 14 7.71 9.07 -1.33
CA GLY A 14 9.03 9.35 -0.80
C GLY A 14 9.02 10.54 0.16
N ASP A 15 9.91 10.52 1.14
CA ASP A 15 10.26 11.67 1.95
C ASP A 15 11.23 12.58 1.17
N GLU A 16 11.00 13.90 1.17
CA GLU A 16 11.78 14.85 0.35
C GLU A 16 13.26 14.92 0.72
N HIS A 17 13.61 14.48 1.94
CA HIS A 17 14.96 14.53 2.47
C HIS A 17 15.51 13.14 2.81
N SER A 18 14.85 12.06 2.39
CA SER A 18 15.26 10.70 2.72
C SER A 18 14.92 9.68 1.63
N SER A 19 15.72 8.63 1.50
CA SER A 19 15.43 7.48 0.62
C SER A 19 14.33 6.56 1.17
N PHE A 20 13.55 7.02 2.16
CA PHE A 20 12.48 6.28 2.81
C PHE A 20 11.10 6.83 2.45
N LEU A 21 10.09 5.98 2.59
CA LEU A 21 8.69 6.33 2.42
C LEU A 21 8.19 7.20 3.59
N SER A 22 7.47 8.26 3.24
CA SER A 22 6.78 9.14 4.16
C SER A 22 5.46 8.51 4.61
N ALA A 23 5.42 8.03 5.85
CA ALA A 23 4.21 7.51 6.47
C ALA A 23 3.05 8.52 6.46
N ARG A 24 3.37 9.81 6.56
CA ARG A 24 2.37 10.89 6.52
C ARG A 24 1.67 10.95 5.16
N ARG A 25 2.43 10.95 4.06
CA ARG A 25 1.86 10.99 2.70
C ARG A 25 1.02 9.75 2.42
N VAL A 26 1.45 8.57 2.89
CA VAL A 26 0.67 7.33 2.77
C VAL A 26 -0.65 7.43 3.57
N ALA A 27 -0.60 7.94 4.80
CA ALA A 27 -1.80 8.12 5.63
C ALA A 27 -2.80 9.11 5.02
N GLU A 28 -2.30 10.25 4.51
CA GLU A 28 -3.08 11.27 3.83
C GLU A 28 -3.76 10.70 2.57
N GLN A 29 -3.03 9.97 1.74
CA GLN A 29 -3.59 9.32 0.54
C GLN A 29 -4.68 8.31 0.87
N LEU A 30 -4.50 7.52 1.93
CA LEU A 30 -5.51 6.55 2.38
C LEU A 30 -6.68 7.21 3.13
N GLY A 31 -6.58 8.49 3.48
CA GLY A 31 -7.55 9.17 4.33
C GLY A 31 -7.70 8.49 5.70
N VAL A 32 -6.57 8.10 6.31
CA VAL A 32 -6.51 7.48 7.64
C VAL A 32 -5.56 8.25 8.55
N THR A 33 -5.72 8.09 9.85
CA THR A 33 -4.78 8.63 10.83
C THR A 33 -3.46 7.86 10.82
N LEU A 34 -2.36 8.50 11.24
CA LEU A 34 -1.07 7.80 11.43
C LEU A 34 -1.17 6.61 12.40
N SER A 35 -2.07 6.68 13.39
CA SER A 35 -2.33 5.60 14.34
C SER A 35 -3.06 4.41 13.71
N GLU A 36 -3.93 4.66 12.74
CA GLU A 36 -4.55 3.59 11.94
C GLU A 36 -3.56 3.00 10.96
N LEU A 37 -2.75 3.83 10.29
CA LEU A 37 -1.67 3.35 9.44
C LEU A 37 -0.67 2.47 10.22
N ALA A 38 -0.32 2.87 11.45
CA ALA A 38 0.53 2.07 12.35
C ALA A 38 -0.01 0.65 12.54
N ARG A 39 -1.31 0.56 12.85
CA ARG A 39 -2.02 -0.71 13.05
C ARG A 39 -2.09 -1.51 11.76
N LEU A 40 -2.39 -0.86 10.64
CA LEU A 40 -2.47 -1.47 9.32
C LEU A 40 -1.14 -2.15 8.92
N ILE A 41 0.00 -1.50 9.19
CA ILE A 41 1.32 -2.04 8.81
C ILE A 41 2.00 -2.82 9.95
N GLY A 42 1.30 -3.08 11.06
CA GLY A 42 1.80 -3.90 12.16
C GLY A 42 2.96 -3.27 12.96
N VAL A 43 3.05 -1.94 13.03
CA VAL A 43 4.07 -1.24 13.82
C VAL A 43 3.45 -0.45 14.97
N ALA A 44 4.21 -0.29 16.07
CA ALA A 44 3.76 0.56 17.16
C ALA A 44 3.78 2.04 16.73
N ARG A 45 2.83 2.85 17.25
CA ARG A 45 2.76 4.30 16.96
C ARG A 45 4.08 5.02 17.24
N ASN A 46 4.77 4.65 18.32
CA ASN A 46 6.06 5.25 18.68
C ASN A 46 7.18 4.88 17.69
N THR A 47 7.09 3.70 17.06
CA THR A 47 8.02 3.25 16.01
C THR A 47 7.89 4.09 14.74
N LEU A 48 6.69 4.57 14.41
CA LEU A 48 6.44 5.43 13.26
C LEU A 48 7.11 6.82 13.37
N ALA A 49 7.24 7.36 14.58
CA ALA A 49 7.87 8.65 14.82
C ALA A 49 9.39 8.55 15.08
N ALA A 50 9.90 7.36 15.37
CA ALA A 50 11.30 7.17 15.74
C ALA A 50 12.21 7.08 14.51
N LYS A 51 13.16 8.03 14.36
CA LYS A 51 14.16 7.99 13.28
C LYS A 51 14.97 6.69 13.24
N SER A 52 15.27 6.11 14.41
CA SER A 52 15.97 4.82 14.52
C SER A 52 15.20 3.65 13.88
N SER A 53 13.89 3.79 13.69
CA SER A 53 13.01 2.77 13.13
C SER A 53 12.65 3.02 11.66
N ALA A 54 13.25 4.03 11.01
CA ALA A 54 12.92 4.43 9.65
C ALA A 54 12.97 3.27 8.65
N ARG A 55 14.02 2.43 8.70
CA ARG A 55 14.13 1.24 7.82
C ARG A 55 13.01 0.21 8.04
N LYS A 56 12.61 0.01 9.30
CA LYS A 56 11.53 -0.93 9.64
C LYS A 56 10.18 -0.41 9.14
N VAL A 57 9.92 0.87 9.36
CA VAL A 57 8.69 1.55 8.90
C VAL A 57 8.64 1.56 7.37
N ASP A 58 9.74 1.88 6.71
CA ASP A 58 9.86 1.86 5.25
C ASP A 58 9.54 0.48 4.67
N SER A 59 10.14 -0.58 5.22
CA SER A 59 9.84 -1.96 4.81
C SER A 59 8.37 -2.33 5.03
N ALA A 60 7.76 -1.88 6.13
CA ALA A 60 6.35 -2.15 6.42
C ALA A 60 5.40 -1.38 5.49
N LEU A 61 5.75 -0.14 5.13
CA LEU A 61 5.01 0.69 4.18
C LEU A 61 5.16 0.20 2.73
N SER A 62 6.30 -0.42 2.39
CA SER A 62 6.62 -0.85 1.03
C SER A 62 5.50 -1.70 0.40
N ASN A 63 4.97 -2.66 1.16
CA ASN A 63 3.89 -3.51 0.65
C ASN A 63 2.60 -2.73 0.37
N VAL A 64 2.23 -1.78 1.24
CA VAL A 64 1.05 -0.92 1.02
C VAL A 64 1.23 -0.05 -0.22
N VAL A 65 2.40 0.58 -0.36
CA VAL A 65 2.71 1.44 -1.51
C VAL A 65 2.72 0.64 -2.80
N ARG A 66 3.26 -0.59 -2.80
CA ARG A 66 3.25 -1.46 -3.98
C ARG A 66 1.84 -1.87 -4.40
N ILE A 67 0.96 -2.20 -3.43
CA ILE A 67 -0.45 -2.51 -3.70
C ILE A 67 -1.14 -1.31 -4.33
N LEU A 68 -0.99 -0.11 -3.74
CA LEU A 68 -1.58 1.11 -4.28
C LEU A 68 -1.04 1.46 -5.67
N ALA A 69 0.25 1.25 -5.91
CA ALA A 69 0.86 1.48 -7.22
C ALA A 69 0.28 0.57 -8.30
N MET A 70 0.21 -0.74 -8.04
CA MET A 70 -0.38 -1.70 -8.98
C MET A 70 -1.87 -1.42 -9.21
N ALA A 71 -2.62 -1.16 -8.14
CA ALA A 71 -4.03 -0.83 -8.25
C ALA A 71 -4.27 0.48 -9.03
N SER A 72 -3.43 1.50 -8.85
CA SER A 72 -3.51 2.76 -9.60
C SER A 72 -3.17 2.55 -11.08
N GLU A 73 -2.14 1.77 -11.39
CA GLU A 73 -1.79 1.42 -12.78
C GLU A 73 -2.95 0.70 -13.48
N MET A 74 -3.63 -0.21 -12.78
CA MET A 74 -4.77 -0.96 -13.32
C MET A 74 -6.05 -0.12 -13.40
N ALA A 75 -6.31 0.76 -12.43
CA ALA A 75 -7.52 1.58 -12.37
C ALA A 75 -7.42 2.89 -13.17
N GLY A 76 -6.20 3.30 -13.54
CA GLY A 76 -5.87 4.55 -14.21
C GLY A 76 -5.96 5.80 -13.32
N ASP A 77 -6.25 5.65 -12.03
CA ASP A 77 -6.44 6.76 -11.09
C ASP A 77 -6.14 6.33 -9.64
N ASP A 78 -5.48 7.22 -8.91
CA ASP A 78 -5.08 7.02 -7.52
C ASP A 78 -6.26 6.97 -6.56
N ASN A 79 -7.25 7.84 -6.74
CA ASN A 79 -8.41 7.86 -5.85
C ASN A 79 -9.21 6.57 -6.00
N ARG A 80 -9.35 6.06 -7.24
CA ARG A 80 -9.93 4.74 -7.50
C ARG A 80 -9.15 3.62 -6.83
N ALA A 81 -7.82 3.67 -6.85
CA ALA A 81 -6.99 2.67 -6.17
C ALA A 81 -7.22 2.67 -4.66
N VAL A 82 -7.32 3.85 -4.03
CA VAL A 82 -7.61 3.98 -2.60
C VAL A 82 -9.02 3.48 -2.27
N ILE A 83 -10.02 3.84 -3.07
CA ILE A 83 -11.41 3.39 -2.89
C ILE A 83 -11.46 1.86 -2.99
N TRP A 84 -10.83 1.28 -4.02
CA TRP A 84 -10.73 -0.17 -4.18
C TRP A 84 -10.05 -0.81 -2.96
N PHE A 85 -8.90 -0.27 -2.55
CA PHE A 85 -8.12 -0.83 -1.45
C PHE A 85 -8.92 -0.90 -0.14
N LYS A 86 -9.72 0.12 0.16
CA LYS A 86 -10.47 0.24 1.42
C LYS A 86 -11.86 -0.40 1.39
N HIS A 87 -12.50 -0.44 0.23
CA HIS A 87 -13.94 -0.70 0.17
C HIS A 87 -14.32 -1.84 -0.75
N GLN A 88 -13.45 -2.26 -1.67
CA GLN A 88 -13.79 -3.34 -2.59
C GLN A 88 -13.36 -4.70 -2.02
N PRO A 89 -14.30 -5.64 -1.81
CA PRO A 89 -13.97 -7.00 -1.42
C PRO A 89 -13.16 -7.71 -2.49
N ILE A 90 -12.16 -8.48 -2.07
CA ILE A 90 -11.41 -9.36 -2.98
C ILE A 90 -12.16 -10.69 -3.12
N PRO A 91 -12.53 -11.11 -4.34
CA PRO A 91 -13.14 -12.42 -4.58
C PRO A 91 -12.30 -13.56 -3.99
N GLY A 92 -12.96 -14.53 -3.34
CA GLY A 92 -12.29 -15.66 -2.69
C GLY A 92 -11.76 -15.40 -1.29
N TRP A 93 -11.90 -14.18 -0.74
CA TRP A 93 -11.44 -13.82 0.61
C TRP A 93 -12.56 -13.56 1.61
N GLY A 94 -13.75 -14.13 1.37
CA GLY A 94 -14.87 -14.06 2.31
C GLY A 94 -15.38 -12.64 2.58
N GLY A 95 -15.36 -11.77 1.57
CA GLY A 95 -15.81 -10.38 1.70
C GLY A 95 -14.74 -9.40 2.20
N LYS A 96 -13.52 -9.86 2.49
CA LYS A 96 -12.44 -9.00 2.98
C LYS A 96 -11.89 -8.09 1.89
N THR A 97 -11.57 -6.87 2.26
CA THR A 97 -10.93 -5.87 1.41
C THR A 97 -9.40 -6.04 1.42
N ALA A 98 -8.70 -5.35 0.51
CA ALA A 98 -7.24 -5.30 0.55
C ALA A 98 -6.73 -4.67 1.87
N PHE A 99 -7.43 -3.67 2.39
CA PHE A 99 -7.15 -3.04 3.68
C PHE A 99 -7.20 -4.06 4.82
N ASP A 100 -8.24 -4.88 4.89
CA ASP A 100 -8.38 -5.92 5.93
C ASP A 100 -7.25 -6.96 5.84
N LEU A 101 -6.95 -7.41 4.62
CA LEU A 101 -5.91 -8.41 4.38
C LEU A 101 -4.51 -7.89 4.73
N VAL A 102 -4.23 -6.63 4.41
CA VAL A 102 -2.97 -5.97 4.83
C VAL A 102 -2.91 -5.87 6.35
N GLY A 103 -4.00 -5.49 7.01
CA GLY A 103 -4.07 -5.45 8.48
C GLY A 103 -3.88 -6.82 9.15
N GLU A 104 -4.23 -7.91 8.46
CA GLU A 104 -3.96 -9.29 8.87
C GLU A 104 -2.53 -9.78 8.53
N GLY A 105 -1.66 -8.91 8.00
CA GLY A 105 -0.31 -9.28 7.57
C GLY A 105 -0.27 -10.11 6.29
N LYS A 106 -1.35 -10.13 5.50
CA LYS A 106 -1.49 -10.90 4.25
C LYS A 106 -1.25 -10.05 3.00
N SER A 107 -0.41 -9.02 3.10
CA SER A 107 -0.11 -8.08 2.00
C SER A 107 0.43 -8.80 0.75
N ASP A 108 1.26 -9.84 0.94
CA ASP A 108 1.81 -10.62 -0.17
C ASP A 108 0.73 -11.35 -0.98
N ARG A 109 -0.38 -11.73 -0.32
CA ARG A 109 -1.52 -12.37 -0.98
C ARG A 109 -2.29 -11.38 -1.84
N VAL A 110 -2.43 -10.13 -1.39
CA VAL A 110 -3.04 -9.06 -2.17
C VAL A 110 -2.19 -8.73 -3.39
N LEU A 111 -0.86 -8.65 -3.24
CA LEU A 111 0.07 -8.45 -4.35
C LEU A 111 -0.02 -9.59 -5.38
N ALA A 112 -0.02 -10.85 -4.91
CA ALA A 112 -0.17 -12.01 -5.78
C ALA A 112 -1.52 -12.02 -6.53
N TYR A 113 -2.61 -11.61 -5.86
CA TYR A 113 -3.91 -11.44 -6.49
C TYR A 113 -3.87 -10.38 -7.60
N LEU A 114 -3.34 -9.19 -7.31
CA LEU A 114 -3.22 -8.12 -8.32
C LEU A 114 -2.37 -8.54 -9.52
N GLU A 115 -1.29 -9.29 -9.29
CA GLU A 115 -0.46 -9.85 -10.36
C GLU A 115 -1.23 -10.86 -11.22
N ALA A 116 -2.00 -11.74 -10.59
CA ALA A 116 -2.80 -12.74 -11.29
C ALA A 116 -3.92 -12.09 -12.13
N VAL A 117 -4.56 -11.03 -11.60
CA VAL A 117 -5.54 -10.24 -12.35
C VAL A 117 -4.86 -9.51 -13.52
N ARG A 118 -3.70 -8.86 -13.28
CA ARG A 118 -2.95 -8.15 -14.33
C ARG A 118 -2.50 -9.06 -15.47
N SER A 119 -2.11 -10.30 -15.16
CA SER A 119 -1.69 -11.30 -16.16
C SER A 119 -2.86 -11.97 -16.89
N GLY A 120 -4.11 -11.65 -16.54
CA GLY A 120 -5.31 -12.27 -17.14
C GLY A 120 -5.56 -13.70 -16.67
N VAL A 121 -4.89 -14.15 -15.61
CA VAL A 121 -5.04 -15.50 -15.03
C VAL A 121 -6.30 -15.58 -14.14
N TYR A 122 -6.84 -14.44 -13.72
CA TYR A 122 -8.17 -14.33 -13.10
C TYR A 122 -9.14 -13.62 -14.06
N ALA A 123 -10.06 -14.39 -14.64
CA ALA A 123 -11.25 -13.92 -15.35
C ALA A 123 -12.45 -14.82 -14.99
#